data_AF-A0A9E3XQ02-F1
#
_entry.id   AF-A0A9E3XQ02-F1
#
_cell.length_a   1.000
_cell.length_b   1.000
_cell.length_c   1.000
_cell.angle_alpha   90.00
_cell.angle_beta   90.00
_cell.angle_gamma   90.00
#
_symmetry.space_group_name_H-M   'P 1'
#
loop_
_entity.id
_entity.type
_entity.pdbx_description
1 polymer ?
#
loop_
_entity_poly.entity_id
_entity_poly.type
_entity_poly.pdbx_seq_one_letter_code
_entity_poly.pdbx_strand_id
1 'polypeptide(L)'
;MTDSHERPYDHKHAEDAVHRLDGQRIAFLATDGVEQVELTEPWHAIEDAGGTPVLVSDHDGEIQGYDHDEPADSFHVDADVHQVSADEFDALVLPGGVMNPDRLRTDESAVSFVRGFAESGKPIGAIC
;
A
#
# COMPACT_ATOMS: atom_id res chain seq x y z
N MET A 1 34.65 -32.60 25.25
CA MET A 1 35.66 -31.60 24.83
C MET A 1 35.18 -31.06 23.52
N THR A 2 34.93 -29.76 23.54
CA THR A 2 34.21 -28.94 22.56
C THR A 2 34.93 -28.87 21.23
N ASP A 3 34.18 -28.92 20.13
CA ASP A 3 34.50 -28.10 18.97
C ASP A 3 33.20 -27.76 18.23
N SER A 4 32.55 -26.69 18.70
CA SER A 4 31.45 -26.04 18.01
C SER A 4 32.07 -25.16 16.93
N HIS A 5 32.00 -25.61 15.67
CA HIS A 5 32.30 -24.77 14.52
C HIS A 5 31.19 -23.70 14.37
N GLU A 6 31.41 -22.53 14.98
CA GLU A 6 30.69 -21.31 14.62
C GLU A 6 31.02 -20.95 13.17
N ARG A 7 30.03 -21.06 12.27
CA ARG A 7 30.11 -20.40 10.98
C ARG A 7 29.79 -18.92 11.20
N PRO A 8 30.64 -17.99 10.71
CA PRO A 8 30.35 -16.57 10.86
C PRO A 8 29.10 -16.23 10.04
N TYR A 9 28.14 -15.55 10.68
CA TYR A 9 27.04 -14.92 9.97
C TYR A 9 27.61 -13.81 9.09
N ASP A 10 27.39 -13.95 7.79
CA ASP A 10 27.82 -12.98 6.77
C ASP A 10 26.98 -11.70 6.92
N HIS A 11 27.61 -10.64 7.41
CA HIS A 11 26.99 -9.32 7.63
C HIS A 11 26.72 -8.55 6.33
N LYS A 12 26.93 -9.14 5.15
CA LYS A 12 26.83 -8.44 3.86
C LYS A 12 25.42 -8.34 3.27
N HIS A 13 24.40 -8.95 3.89
CA HIS A 13 23.03 -8.93 3.37
C HIS A 13 22.12 -7.84 3.96
N ALA A 14 22.60 -7.08 4.94
CA ALA A 14 21.76 -6.08 5.61
C ALA A 14 21.62 -4.79 4.80
N GLU A 15 22.66 -4.37 4.06
CA GLU A 15 22.63 -3.12 3.29
C GLU A 15 21.88 -3.26 1.96
N ASP A 16 21.94 -4.41 1.30
CA ASP A 16 21.16 -4.73 0.08
C ASP A 16 19.64 -4.85 0.34
N ALA A 17 19.21 -4.97 1.60
CA ALA A 17 17.81 -5.15 1.97
C ALA A 17 17.01 -3.83 2.10
N VAL A 18 17.70 -2.69 2.24
CA VAL A 18 17.11 -1.38 2.60
C VAL A 18 16.57 -0.62 1.38
N HIS A 19 16.82 -1.09 0.16
CA HIS A 19 16.48 -0.37 -1.08
C HIS A 19 15.84 -1.27 -2.14
N ARG A 20 15.01 -2.22 -1.70
CA ARG A 20 14.43 -3.25 -2.58
C ARG A 20 13.33 -2.72 -3.50
N LEU A 21 12.79 -1.54 -3.21
CA LEU A 21 11.70 -0.92 -3.97
C LEU A 21 12.12 0.40 -4.66
N ASP A 22 13.41 0.69 -4.78
CA ASP A 22 13.90 1.92 -5.41
C ASP A 22 13.26 2.15 -6.79
N GLY A 23 12.60 3.32 -6.93
CA GLY A 23 11.93 3.72 -8.16
C GLY A 23 10.60 3.02 -8.45
N GLN A 24 10.15 2.12 -7.59
CA GLN A 24 8.84 1.48 -7.69
C GLN A 24 7.75 2.41 -7.13
N ARG A 25 6.63 2.52 -7.84
CA ARG A 25 5.43 3.24 -7.39
C ARG A 25 4.37 2.26 -6.93
N ILE A 26 3.91 2.38 -5.69
CA ILE A 26 2.94 1.45 -5.09
C ILE A 26 1.63 2.19 -4.84
N ALA A 27 0.56 1.77 -5.51
CA ALA A 27 -0.75 2.36 -5.30
C ALA A 27 -1.36 1.87 -3.98
N PHE A 28 -1.88 2.79 -3.18
CA PHE A 28 -2.80 2.51 -2.07
C PHE A 28 -4.18 2.95 -2.50
N LEU A 29 -5.08 2.01 -2.76
CA LEU A 29 -6.47 2.35 -3.08
C LEU A 29 -7.27 2.43 -1.78
N ALA A 30 -7.62 3.65 -1.38
CA ALA A 30 -8.38 3.91 -0.17
C ALA A 30 -9.28 5.15 -0.33
N THR A 31 -10.38 5.18 0.43
CA THR A 31 -11.33 6.30 0.52
C THR A 31 -11.64 6.58 2.00
N ASP A 32 -12.54 7.52 2.25
CA ASP A 32 -13.06 7.81 3.59
C ASP A 32 -13.42 6.53 4.36
N GLY A 33 -13.03 6.47 5.62
CA GLY A 33 -13.30 5.33 6.50
C GLY A 33 -12.32 4.17 6.34
N VAL A 34 -11.13 4.46 5.81
CA VAL A 34 -9.97 3.55 5.85
C VAL A 34 -9.48 3.36 7.29
N GLU A 35 -9.14 2.14 7.65
CA GLU A 35 -8.46 1.85 8.93
C GLU A 35 -7.03 2.43 8.87
N GLN A 36 -6.76 3.44 9.70
CA GLN A 36 -5.58 4.29 9.59
C GLN A 36 -4.29 3.49 9.67
N VAL A 37 -4.20 2.55 10.61
CA VAL A 37 -2.98 1.75 10.81
C VAL A 37 -2.65 0.91 9.58
N GLU A 38 -3.68 0.42 8.87
CA GLU A 38 -3.51 -0.37 7.64
C GLU A 38 -3.14 0.47 6.41
N LEU A 39 -3.33 1.79 6.47
CA LEU A 39 -2.76 2.73 5.51
C LEU A 39 -1.32 3.08 5.91
N THR A 40 -1.10 3.56 7.14
CA THR A 40 0.16 4.21 7.54
C THR A 40 1.32 3.25 7.76
N GLU A 41 1.10 2.07 8.35
CA GLU A 41 2.21 1.15 8.59
C GLU A 41 2.80 0.57 7.30
N PRO A 42 1.99 0.06 6.34
CA PRO A 42 2.54 -0.39 5.06
C PRO A 42 3.10 0.76 4.22
N TRP A 43 2.53 1.97 4.34
CA TRP A 43 3.06 3.18 3.70
C TRP A 43 4.51 3.43 4.11
N HIS A 44 4.77 3.52 5.42
CA HIS A 44 6.13 3.70 5.93
C HIS A 44 7.05 2.55 5.56
N ALA A 45 6.57 1.30 5.58
CA ALA A 45 7.37 0.17 5.16
C ALA A 45 7.81 0.23 3.69
N ILE A 46 6.99 0.83 2.82
CA ILE A 46 7.34 1.05 1.41
C ILE A 46 8.36 2.19 1.28
N GLU A 47 8.16 3.30 1.99
CA GLU A 47 9.12 4.42 2.03
C GLU A 47 10.49 3.95 2.54
N ASP A 48 10.52 3.21 3.65
CA ASP A 48 11.73 2.65 4.27
C ASP A 48 12.47 1.67 3.35
N ALA A 49 11.76 1.05 2.40
CA ALA A 49 12.32 0.15 1.40
C ALA A 49 12.73 0.86 0.08
N GLY A 50 12.61 2.19 0.01
CA GLY A 50 12.95 3.02 -1.16
C GLY A 50 11.83 3.20 -2.19
N GLY A 51 10.64 2.65 -1.92
CA GLY A 51 9.48 2.77 -2.79
C GLY A 51 8.74 4.10 -2.62
N THR A 52 7.90 4.42 -3.60
CA THR A 52 7.02 5.59 -3.57
C THR A 52 5.56 5.13 -3.39
N PRO A 53 5.00 5.18 -2.18
CA PRO A 53 3.56 4.98 -2.02
C PRO A 53 2.79 6.16 -2.64
N VAL A 54 1.60 5.88 -3.17
CA VAL A 54 0.72 6.87 -3.80
C VAL A 54 -0.71 6.60 -3.35
N LEU A 55 -1.36 7.57 -2.71
CA LEU A 55 -2.74 7.46 -2.29
C LEU A 55 -3.68 7.71 -3.48
N VAL A 56 -4.37 6.66 -3.91
CA VAL A 56 -5.37 6.70 -4.98
C VAL A 56 -6.76 6.59 -4.35
N SER A 57 -7.67 7.52 -4.68
CA SER A 57 -9.01 7.57 -4.10
C SER A 57 -10.12 7.82 -5.13
N ASP A 58 -11.38 7.70 -4.72
CA ASP A 58 -12.57 7.98 -5.55
C ASP A 58 -12.95 9.48 -5.60
N HIS A 59 -12.19 10.33 -4.93
CA HIS A 59 -12.31 11.79 -5.02
C HIS A 59 -10.98 12.49 -4.72
N ASP A 60 -10.85 13.74 -5.18
CA ASP A 60 -9.73 14.62 -4.83
C ASP A 60 -9.82 15.12 -3.37
N GLY A 61 -8.74 15.73 -2.88
CA GLY A 61 -8.72 16.44 -1.59
C GLY A 61 -8.09 15.61 -0.49
N GLU A 62 -8.85 15.30 0.55
CA GLU A 62 -8.41 14.47 1.68
C GLU A 62 -9.44 13.40 2.00
N ILE A 63 -8.98 12.22 2.40
CA ILE A 63 -9.83 11.16 2.95
C ILE A 63 -9.67 11.12 4.48
N GLN A 64 -10.75 10.77 5.18
CA GLN A 64 -10.74 10.58 6.63
C GLN A 64 -10.32 9.15 7.00
N GLY A 65 -9.21 8.99 7.72
CA GLY A 65 -8.84 7.73 8.37
C GLY A 65 -9.58 7.53 9.69
N TYR A 66 -9.65 6.28 10.14
CA TYR A 66 -10.30 5.88 11.39
C TYR A 66 -9.38 4.98 12.21
N ASP A 67 -9.43 5.12 13.53
CA ASP A 67 -8.93 4.13 14.50
C ASP A 67 -10.16 3.40 15.03
N HIS A 68 -10.39 2.19 14.49
CA HIS A 68 -11.63 1.45 14.69
C HIS A 68 -12.87 2.28 14.28
N ASP A 69 -13.65 2.74 15.26
CA ASP A 69 -14.91 3.47 15.04
C ASP A 69 -14.75 4.99 15.19
N GLU A 70 -13.57 5.47 15.59
CA GLU A 70 -13.31 6.90 15.86
C GLU A 70 -12.55 7.56 14.69
N PRO A 71 -12.99 8.73 14.20
CA PRO A 71 -12.22 9.50 13.22
C PRO A 71 -10.83 9.85 13.75
N ALA A 72 -9.81 9.62 12.92
CA ALA A 72 -8.42 9.89 13.21
C ALA A 72 -7.88 10.99 12.28
N ASP A 73 -6.69 10.82 11.69
CA ASP A 73 -6.09 11.81 10.80
C ASP A 73 -6.75 11.81 9.41
N SER A 74 -6.58 12.92 8.67
CA SER A 74 -6.92 13.00 7.25
C SER A 74 -5.68 12.89 6.37
N PHE A 75 -5.85 12.32 5.18
CA PHE A 75 -4.74 12.03 4.25
C PHE A 75 -5.01 12.63 2.88
N HIS A 76 -4.02 13.36 2.34
CA HIS A 76 -4.13 13.98 1.03
C HIS A 76 -4.14 12.94 -0.08
N VAL A 77 -5.11 13.03 -0.98
CA VAL A 77 -5.21 12.16 -2.16
C VAL A 77 -4.23 12.63 -3.22
N ASP A 78 -3.34 11.73 -3.64
CA ASP A 78 -2.35 12.00 -4.67
C ASP A 78 -2.93 11.83 -6.09
N ALA A 79 -3.90 10.93 -6.25
CA ALA A 79 -4.51 10.64 -7.55
C ALA A 79 -5.98 10.20 -7.44
N ASP A 80 -6.78 10.68 -8.38
CA ASP A 80 -8.15 10.23 -8.61
C ASP A 80 -8.15 8.90 -9.40
N VAL A 81 -8.78 7.85 -8.84
CA VAL A 81 -8.91 6.51 -9.44
C VAL A 81 -9.61 6.54 -10.79
N HIS A 82 -10.43 7.57 -11.05
CA HIS A 82 -11.10 7.77 -12.33
C HIS A 82 -10.14 8.24 -13.44
N GLN A 83 -8.93 8.67 -13.09
CA GLN A 83 -7.98 9.33 -13.98
C GLN A 83 -6.67 8.57 -14.15
N VAL A 84 -6.45 7.52 -13.37
CA VAL A 84 -5.24 6.69 -13.41
C VAL A 84 -5.54 5.26 -13.82
N SER A 85 -4.50 4.55 -14.24
CA SER A 85 -4.54 3.16 -14.68
C SER A 85 -3.55 2.30 -13.91
N ALA A 86 -3.83 0.99 -13.81
CA ALA A 86 -2.95 0.05 -13.15
C ALA A 86 -1.55 -0.03 -13.77
N ASP A 87 -1.39 0.38 -15.03
CA ASP A 87 -0.10 0.38 -15.74
C ASP A 87 0.90 1.40 -15.20
N GLU A 88 0.43 2.42 -14.48
CA GLU A 88 1.26 3.50 -13.93
C GLU A 88 1.96 3.16 -12.61
N PHE A 89 1.64 1.98 -12.04
CA PHE A 89 2.10 1.52 -10.74
C PHE A 89 2.69 0.11 -10.84
N ASP A 90 3.58 -0.25 -9.93
CA ASP A 90 4.25 -1.54 -9.90
C ASP A 90 3.51 -2.58 -9.05
N ALA A 91 2.75 -2.13 -8.04
CA ALA A 91 1.91 -2.97 -7.19
C ALA A 91 0.75 -2.17 -6.59
N LEU A 92 -0.17 -2.91 -5.97
CA LEU A 92 -1.36 -2.37 -5.29
C LEU A 92 -1.44 -2.86 -3.84
N VAL A 93 -1.78 -1.95 -2.94
CA VAL A 93 -2.20 -2.23 -1.56
C VAL A 93 -3.67 -1.83 -1.38
N LEU A 94 -4.43 -2.70 -0.74
CA LEU A 94 -5.84 -2.53 -0.39
C LEU A 94 -5.97 -2.55 1.14
N PRO A 95 -5.90 -1.39 1.81
CA PRO A 95 -6.19 -1.29 3.24
C PRO A 95 -7.66 -1.63 3.55
N GLY A 96 -7.92 -2.08 4.76
CA GLY A 96 -9.24 -2.37 5.28
C GLY A 96 -9.96 -1.15 5.86
N GLY A 97 -10.68 -1.35 6.97
CA GLY A 97 -11.72 -0.46 7.47
C GLY A 97 -13.09 -0.82 6.87
N VAL A 98 -14.18 -0.76 7.62
CA VAL A 98 -15.48 -1.29 7.14
C VAL A 98 -16.04 -0.45 5.97
N MET A 99 -15.90 0.87 6.04
CA MET A 99 -16.49 1.79 5.05
C MET A 99 -15.69 1.82 3.75
N ASN A 100 -14.36 1.67 3.83
CA ASN A 100 -13.45 1.77 2.70
C ASN A 100 -13.77 0.78 1.55
N PRO A 101 -13.74 -0.55 1.73
CA PRO A 101 -14.07 -1.52 0.68
C PRO A 101 -15.56 -1.49 0.34
N ASP A 102 -16.44 -1.10 1.27
CA ASP A 102 -17.88 -0.99 1.01
C ASP A 102 -18.21 0.12 0.01
N ARG A 103 -17.50 1.25 0.07
CA ARG A 103 -17.57 2.33 -0.92
C ARG A 103 -16.92 1.91 -2.24
N LEU A 104 -15.65 1.52 -2.20
CA LEU A 104 -14.86 1.23 -3.39
C LEU A 104 -15.42 0.09 -4.25
N ARG A 105 -16.04 -0.94 -3.65
CA ARG A 105 -16.63 -2.05 -4.44
C ARG A 105 -17.83 -1.63 -5.28
N THR A 106 -18.43 -0.47 -4.99
CA THR A 106 -19.56 0.07 -5.76
C THR A 106 -19.13 1.06 -6.84
N ASP A 107 -17.86 1.47 -6.81
CA ASP A 107 -17.26 2.31 -7.83
C ASP A 107 -16.67 1.44 -8.96
N GLU A 108 -17.19 1.62 -10.18
CA GLU A 108 -16.77 0.82 -11.34
C GLU A 108 -15.31 1.08 -11.74
N SER A 109 -14.82 2.31 -11.54
CA SER A 109 -13.43 2.69 -11.84
C SER A 109 -12.47 2.06 -10.84
N ALA A 110 -12.81 2.09 -9.55
CA ALA A 110 -12.04 1.41 -8.51
C ALA A 110 -11.98 -0.10 -8.75
N VAL A 111 -13.12 -0.74 -9.04
CA VAL A 111 -13.15 -2.17 -9.37
C VAL A 111 -12.34 -2.48 -10.63
N SER A 112 -12.42 -1.64 -11.67
CA SER A 112 -11.64 -1.78 -12.89
C SER A 112 -10.13 -1.61 -12.63
N PHE A 113 -9.75 -0.66 -11.78
CA PHE A 113 -8.37 -0.42 -11.38
C PHE A 113 -7.79 -1.67 -10.71
N VAL A 114 -8.47 -2.24 -9.71
CA VAL A 114 -8.05 -3.49 -9.04
C VAL A 114 -7.95 -4.66 -10.02
N ARG A 115 -8.93 -4.80 -10.93
CA ARG A 115 -8.88 -5.84 -11.98
C ARG A 115 -7.67 -5.67 -12.89
N GLY A 116 -7.28 -4.44 -13.24
CA GLY A 116 -6.09 -4.17 -14.03
C GLY A 116 -4.80 -4.72 -13.40
N PHE A 117 -4.64 -4.62 -12.07
CA PHE A 117 -3.50 -5.26 -11.39
C PHE A 117 -3.57 -6.79 -11.47
N ALA A 118 -4.77 -7.36 -11.26
CA ALA A 118 -4.95 -8.82 -11.30
C ALA A 118 -4.67 -9.40 -12.69
N GLU A 119 -5.11 -8.71 -13.75
CA GLU A 119 -4.91 -9.11 -15.14
C GLU A 119 -3.45 -8.93 -15.61
N SER A 120 -2.76 -7.90 -15.12
CA SER A 120 -1.34 -7.67 -15.42
C SER A 120 -0.40 -8.60 -14.64
N GLY A 121 -0.91 -9.32 -13.64
CA GLY A 121 -0.10 -10.18 -12.76
C GLY A 121 0.81 -9.41 -11.81
N LYS A 122 0.55 -8.11 -11.62
CA LYS A 122 1.27 -7.28 -10.65
C LYS A 122 0.88 -7.68 -9.21
N PRO A 123 1.78 -7.53 -8.23
CA PRO A 123 1.48 -7.85 -6.85
C PRO A 123 0.29 -7.04 -6.31
N ILE A 124 -0.58 -7.71 -5.56
CA ILE A 124 -1.67 -7.11 -4.79
C ILE A 124 -1.55 -7.58 -3.35
N GLY A 125 -1.45 -6.64 -2.40
CA GLY A 125 -1.57 -6.88 -0.97
C GLY A 125 -2.92 -6.37 -0.47
N ALA A 126 -3.64 -7.18 0.32
CA ALA A 126 -4.88 -6.77 0.97
C ALA A 126 -4.77 -6.99 2.47
N ILE A 127 -5.27 -6.03 3.26
CA ILE A 127 -5.24 -6.02 4.72
C ILE A 127 -6.70 -5.89 5.21
N CYS A 128 -7.06 -6.63 6.26
CA CYS A 128 -8.43 -6.85 6.73
C CYS A 128 -8.45 -7.16 8.23
#